data_AF-A0A2H9N7A9-F1
#
_entry.id   AF-A0A2H9N7A9-F1
#
_cell.length_a   1.000
_cell.length_b   1.000
_cell.length_c   1.000
_cell.angle_alpha   90.00
_cell.angle_beta   90.00
_cell.angle_gamma   90.00
#
_symmetry.space_group_name_H-M   'P 1'
#
loop_
_entity.id
_entity.type
_entity.pdbx_description
1 polymer ?
#
loop_
_entity_poly.entity_id
_entity_poly.type
_entity_poly.pdbx_seq_one_letter_code
_entity_poly.pdbx_strand_id
1 'polypeptide(L)'
;MKKVKDFLPIDPFTDMPIEPSQLSLLVDREEEIKKLETIIKSAASGFRQNAAILGKDGMGKTSLINYIYGKSKMEKEILPIKMEITQDSTVQDIMNDLMREMLDCMHFGLGSMVLSLLGKDASLKEIKGLLKGFETSKATEISATIFSFVNISKRSEKTFKGAQDFNSLLNYLKGVTEFMPNRIKTIMLLIDEGEYVAKDNSANLLQSMRLLFQTSPFMVIIAGSPVLFDKLASIEPSFGNLFPEQNRIILKLLEIDDIKQLIIKRLDLIKKDLKGTIAPFTDDSLRVILEYSAGNPRYIIRISSLSILKALEAEQITSEHAKKASKEILSTMGRERFQRLESNDQNLLIKIGKMTAPSVTELARELSLDEATISRRLNQLEELGYVRSTRDGRKRIAILEEPVKTFIESIT
;
A
#
# COMPACT_ATOMS: atom_id res chain seq x y z
N MET A 1 24.39 15.73 -33.92
CA MET A 1 24.50 15.03 -32.62
C MET A 1 23.36 14.03 -32.48
N LYS A 2 23.53 12.97 -31.68
CA LYS A 2 22.44 12.03 -31.38
C LYS A 2 21.33 12.75 -30.60
N LYS A 3 20.07 12.53 -30.97
CA LYS A 3 18.90 13.05 -30.29
C LYS A 3 18.46 12.12 -29.16
N VAL A 4 17.66 12.60 -28.22
CA VAL A 4 17.11 11.82 -27.10
C VAL A 4 16.42 10.54 -27.60
N LYS A 5 15.64 10.61 -28.69
CA LYS A 5 15.01 9.43 -29.30
C LYS A 5 16.02 8.38 -29.80
N ASP A 6 17.21 8.81 -30.21
CA ASP A 6 18.28 7.91 -30.64
C ASP A 6 18.99 7.25 -29.44
N PHE A 7 18.90 7.86 -28.25
CA PHE A 7 19.40 7.30 -26.99
C PHE A 7 18.40 6.39 -26.29
N LEU A 8 17.10 6.62 -26.49
CA LEU A 8 16.00 5.98 -25.75
C LEU A 8 14.96 5.46 -26.74
N PRO A 9 15.15 4.25 -27.30
CA PRO A 9 14.17 3.66 -28.22
C PRO A 9 12.85 3.32 -27.53
N ILE A 10 12.88 3.12 -26.21
CA ILE A 10 11.73 2.88 -25.35
C ILE A 10 11.89 3.68 -24.05
N ASP A 11 10.77 4.01 -23.41
CA ASP A 11 10.76 4.67 -22.10
C ASP A 11 11.01 3.64 -20.98
N PRO A 12 12.10 3.76 -20.19
CA PRO A 12 12.39 2.82 -19.10
C PRO A 12 11.67 3.18 -17.79
N PHE A 13 10.92 4.29 -17.74
CA PHE A 13 10.28 4.80 -16.55
C PHE A 13 8.83 4.33 -16.45
N THR A 14 8.62 3.16 -15.86
CA THR A 14 7.28 2.61 -15.61
C THR A 14 6.78 2.98 -14.21
N ASP A 15 5.63 3.65 -14.14
CA ASP A 15 4.89 3.91 -12.88
C ASP A 15 4.07 2.68 -12.47
N MET A 16 4.78 1.59 -12.19
CA MET A 16 4.22 0.37 -11.60
C MET A 16 5.06 -0.02 -10.38
N PRO A 17 4.44 -0.61 -9.35
CA PRO A 17 5.20 -1.20 -8.25
C PRO A 17 6.27 -2.16 -8.79
N ILE A 18 7.47 -2.11 -8.20
CA ILE A 18 8.55 -3.01 -8.58
C ILE A 18 8.15 -4.45 -8.24
N GLU A 19 8.33 -5.34 -9.21
CA GLU A 19 8.12 -6.77 -9.06
C GLU A 19 9.33 -7.46 -8.41
N PRO A 20 9.16 -8.64 -7.80
CA PRO A 20 10.27 -9.39 -7.17
C PRO A 20 11.48 -9.67 -8.08
N SER A 21 11.28 -9.70 -9.40
CA SER A 21 12.36 -9.89 -10.38
C SER A 21 13.19 -8.62 -10.65
N GLN A 22 12.70 -7.45 -10.22
CA GLN A 22 13.21 -6.13 -10.56
C GLN A 22 13.80 -5.38 -9.36
N LEU A 23 14.13 -6.09 -8.29
CA LEU A 23 14.56 -5.49 -7.02
C LEU A 23 15.83 -4.66 -7.11
N SER A 24 16.68 -4.93 -8.10
CA SER A 24 17.85 -4.11 -8.39
C SER A 24 17.49 -2.65 -8.68
N LEU A 25 16.24 -2.36 -9.06
CA LEU A 25 15.70 -1.04 -9.36
C LEU A 25 15.24 -0.25 -8.13
N LEU A 26 15.18 -0.86 -6.94
CA LEU A 26 14.97 -0.11 -5.69
C LEU A 26 16.22 0.73 -5.41
N VAL A 27 16.02 1.95 -4.91
CA VAL A 27 17.10 2.90 -4.61
C VAL A 27 16.92 3.41 -3.21
N ASP A 28 18.03 3.49 -2.47
CA ASP A 28 18.07 3.94 -1.07
C ASP A 28 17.10 3.13 -0.20
N ARG A 29 17.11 1.81 -0.36
CA ARG A 29 16.26 0.89 0.43
C ARG A 29 17.05 -0.28 1.00
N GLU A 30 18.37 -0.22 0.96
CA GLU A 30 19.28 -1.31 1.32
C GLU A 30 19.13 -1.71 2.80
N GLU A 31 19.03 -0.72 3.70
CA GLU A 31 18.86 -0.97 5.13
C GLU A 31 17.45 -1.51 5.45
N GLU A 32 16.40 -0.97 4.81
CA GLU A 32 15.03 -1.46 4.93
C GLU A 32 14.92 -2.90 4.43
N ILE A 33 15.52 -3.20 3.27
CA ILE A 33 15.58 -4.54 2.69
C ILE A 33 16.29 -5.50 3.64
N LYS A 34 17.47 -5.13 4.16
CA LYS A 34 18.24 -5.96 5.09
C LYS A 34 17.46 -6.28 6.37
N LYS A 35 16.72 -5.31 6.88
CA LYS A 35 15.83 -5.48 8.04
C LYS A 35 14.68 -6.43 7.70
N LEU A 36 14.03 -6.27 6.55
CA LEU A 36 12.98 -7.16 6.08
C LEU A 36 13.49 -8.60 5.87
N GLU A 37 14.68 -8.78 5.29
CA GLU A 37 15.28 -10.11 5.14
C GLU A 37 15.52 -10.79 6.49
N THR A 38 15.95 -10.02 7.50
CA THR A 38 16.14 -10.53 8.87
C THR A 38 14.82 -10.99 9.48
N ILE A 39 13.76 -10.22 9.28
CA ILE A 39 12.40 -10.54 9.73
C ILE A 39 11.90 -11.82 9.03
N ILE A 40 12.08 -11.94 7.71
CA ILE A 40 11.69 -13.11 6.91
C ILE A 40 12.45 -14.37 7.38
N LYS A 41 13.77 -14.29 7.57
CA LYS A 41 14.58 -15.43 8.06
C LYS A 41 14.16 -15.88 9.47
N SER A 42 13.82 -14.92 10.34
CA SER A 42 13.30 -15.22 11.67
C SER A 42 11.96 -15.94 11.58
N ALA A 43 11.07 -15.47 10.70
CA ALA A 43 9.78 -16.09 10.43
C ALA A 43 9.90 -17.51 9.86
N ALA A 44 10.84 -17.76 8.93
CA ALA A 44 11.14 -19.11 8.42
C ALA A 44 11.66 -20.07 9.50
N SER A 45 12.23 -19.52 10.58
CA SER A 45 12.66 -20.27 11.76
C SER A 45 11.53 -20.45 12.80
N GLY A 46 10.34 -19.86 12.57
CA GLY A 46 9.18 -19.89 13.47
C GLY A 46 9.10 -18.72 14.46
N PHE A 47 10.12 -17.85 14.48
CA PHE A 47 10.15 -16.63 15.30
C PHE A 47 9.45 -15.49 14.58
N ARG A 48 8.16 -15.31 14.87
CA ARG A 48 7.28 -14.37 14.20
C ARG A 48 7.33 -13.01 14.87
N GLN A 49 7.40 -11.96 14.07
CA GLN A 49 7.39 -10.59 14.56
C GLN A 49 6.58 -9.73 13.61
N ASN A 50 5.50 -9.12 14.06
CA ASN A 50 4.76 -8.23 13.17
C ASN A 50 5.61 -6.99 12.86
N ALA A 51 5.44 -6.47 11.65
CA ALA A 51 6.21 -5.34 11.14
C ALA A 51 5.33 -4.37 10.35
N ALA A 52 5.79 -3.13 10.19
CA ALA A 52 5.06 -2.12 9.47
C ALA A 52 5.96 -1.36 8.49
N ILE A 53 5.42 -0.99 7.34
CA ILE A 53 6.09 -0.16 6.33
C ILE A 53 5.32 1.14 6.22
N LEU A 54 5.89 2.21 6.75
CA LEU A 54 5.24 3.50 6.90
C LEU A 54 5.84 4.51 5.92
N GLY A 55 4.98 5.25 5.22
CA GLY A 55 5.42 6.29 4.29
C GLY A 55 4.26 6.94 3.55
N LYS A 56 4.49 8.13 2.99
CA LYS A 56 3.49 8.81 2.16
C LYS A 56 3.17 8.01 0.88
N ASP A 57 2.15 8.42 0.15
CA ASP A 57 1.84 7.84 -1.16
C ASP A 57 3.02 7.98 -2.13
N GLY A 58 3.27 6.97 -2.96
CA GLY A 58 4.37 6.95 -3.94
C GLY A 58 5.77 6.66 -3.41
N MET A 59 5.95 6.35 -2.11
CA MET A 59 7.27 6.11 -1.49
C MET A 59 7.87 4.71 -1.72
N GLY A 60 7.15 3.83 -2.42
CA GLY A 60 7.60 2.45 -2.68
C GLY A 60 7.11 1.40 -1.67
N LYS A 61 6.10 1.70 -0.86
CA LYS A 61 5.52 0.74 0.11
C LYS A 61 5.06 -0.56 -0.54
N THR A 62 4.20 -0.47 -1.57
CA THR A 62 3.71 -1.62 -2.35
C THR A 62 4.85 -2.40 -3.00
N SER A 63 5.90 -1.71 -3.44
CA SER A 63 7.11 -2.36 -3.99
C SER A 63 7.85 -3.19 -2.94
N LEU A 64 7.95 -2.70 -1.69
CA LEU A 64 8.51 -3.48 -0.60
C LEU A 64 7.59 -4.63 -0.15
N ILE A 65 6.27 -4.46 -0.19
CA ILE A 65 5.33 -5.57 0.03
C ILE A 65 5.51 -6.66 -1.03
N ASN A 66 5.61 -6.28 -2.30
CA ASN A 66 5.88 -7.21 -3.40
C ASN A 66 7.23 -7.92 -3.20
N TYR A 67 8.27 -7.20 -2.79
CA TYR A 67 9.56 -7.78 -2.44
C TYR A 67 9.43 -8.86 -1.37
N ILE A 68 8.78 -8.54 -0.25
CA ILE A 68 8.57 -9.47 0.87
C ILE A 68 7.78 -10.68 0.40
N TYR A 69 6.72 -10.48 -0.38
CA TYR A 69 5.91 -11.56 -0.94
C TYR A 69 6.76 -12.50 -1.80
N GLY A 70 7.53 -11.97 -2.74
CA GLY A 70 8.39 -12.75 -3.62
C GLY A 70 9.49 -13.49 -2.86
N LYS A 71 10.15 -12.82 -1.91
CA LYS A 71 11.21 -13.43 -1.09
C LYS A 71 10.65 -14.53 -0.19
N SER A 72 9.51 -14.28 0.45
CA SER A 72 8.85 -15.25 1.33
C SER A 72 8.34 -16.47 0.58
N LYS A 73 7.96 -16.33 -0.71
CA LYS A 73 7.61 -17.48 -1.56
C LYS A 73 8.79 -18.43 -1.82
N MET A 74 10.02 -17.94 -1.71
CA MET A 74 11.22 -18.78 -1.85
C MET A 74 11.53 -19.57 -0.57
N GLU A 75 11.00 -19.14 0.58
CA GLU A 75 11.15 -19.82 1.86
C GLU A 75 10.06 -20.89 2.02
N LYS A 76 10.46 -22.16 2.09
CA LYS A 76 9.50 -23.29 2.12
C LYS A 76 8.72 -23.37 3.42
N GLU A 77 9.17 -22.66 4.45
CA GLU A 77 8.63 -22.60 5.79
C GLU A 77 7.62 -21.46 5.98
N ILE A 78 7.44 -20.60 4.97
CA ILE A 78 6.52 -19.47 5.03
C ILE A 78 5.41 -19.68 4.00
N LEU A 79 4.17 -19.47 4.43
CA LEU A 79 3.04 -19.25 3.53
C LEU A 79 2.74 -17.75 3.47
N PRO A 80 3.20 -17.02 2.44
CA PRO A 80 2.87 -15.61 2.29
C PRO A 80 1.51 -15.43 1.63
N ILE A 81 0.65 -14.63 2.24
CA ILE A 81 -0.70 -14.30 1.79
C ILE A 81 -0.79 -12.79 1.65
N LYS A 82 -0.97 -12.30 0.42
CA LYS A 82 -1.18 -10.88 0.15
C LYS A 82 -2.68 -10.61 0.18
N MET A 83 -3.10 -9.70 1.07
CA MET A 83 -4.51 -9.32 1.23
C MET A 83 -4.73 -7.96 0.59
N GLU A 84 -5.72 -7.88 -0.29
CA GLU A 84 -6.19 -6.63 -0.88
C GLU A 84 -7.38 -6.15 -0.06
N ILE A 85 -7.15 -5.19 0.83
CA ILE A 85 -8.20 -4.60 1.65
C ILE A 85 -8.64 -3.31 0.96
N THR A 86 -9.94 -3.14 0.83
CA THR A 86 -10.58 -1.92 0.30
C THR A 86 -11.51 -1.33 1.35
N GLN A 87 -12.15 -0.20 1.04
CA GLN A 87 -13.11 0.44 1.95
C GLN A 87 -14.34 -0.42 2.23
N ASP A 88 -14.70 -1.29 1.29
CA ASP A 88 -15.89 -2.13 1.36
C ASP A 88 -15.58 -3.55 1.85
N SER A 89 -14.29 -3.85 2.10
CA SER A 89 -13.87 -5.17 2.56
C SER A 89 -14.38 -5.47 3.96
N THR A 90 -15.07 -6.61 4.10
CA THR A 90 -15.60 -7.08 5.38
C THR A 90 -14.64 -8.07 6.07
N VAL A 91 -14.89 -8.35 7.35
CA VAL A 91 -14.22 -9.45 8.07
C VAL A 91 -14.37 -10.76 7.32
N GLN A 92 -15.54 -11.00 6.74
CA GLN A 92 -15.84 -12.23 6.02
C GLN A 92 -15.01 -12.34 4.74
N ASP A 93 -14.83 -11.25 4.00
CA ASP A 93 -13.98 -11.24 2.80
C ASP A 93 -12.53 -11.59 3.13
N ILE A 94 -11.99 -10.94 4.17
CA ILE A 94 -10.61 -11.19 4.63
C ILE A 94 -10.44 -12.65 5.09
N MET A 95 -11.42 -13.21 5.79
CA MET A 95 -11.39 -14.61 6.22
C MET A 95 -11.54 -15.58 5.06
N ASN A 96 -12.36 -15.26 4.06
CA ASN A 96 -12.51 -16.07 2.86
C ASN A 96 -11.22 -16.11 2.06
N ASP A 97 -10.55 -14.98 1.91
CA ASP A 97 -9.25 -14.89 1.25
C ASP A 97 -8.19 -15.71 1.99
N LEU A 98 -8.09 -15.53 3.31
CA LEU A 98 -7.16 -16.28 4.15
C LEU A 98 -7.37 -17.79 4.05
N MET A 99 -8.61 -18.24 4.21
CA MET A 99 -8.97 -19.66 4.15
C MET A 99 -8.66 -20.26 2.78
N ARG A 100 -9.01 -19.56 1.70
CA ARG A 100 -8.73 -19.99 0.33
C ARG A 100 -7.24 -20.27 0.14
N GLU A 101 -6.39 -19.30 0.47
CA GLU A 101 -4.94 -19.42 0.28
C GLU A 101 -4.34 -20.54 1.15
N MET A 102 -4.82 -20.71 2.39
CA MET A 102 -4.41 -21.82 3.25
C MET A 102 -4.82 -23.19 2.67
N LEU A 103 -6.02 -23.30 2.10
CA LEU A 103 -6.51 -24.52 1.45
C LEU A 103 -5.74 -24.86 0.18
N ASP A 104 -5.39 -23.86 -0.63
CA ASP A 104 -4.59 -24.05 -1.85
C ASP A 104 -3.16 -24.50 -1.52
N CYS A 105 -2.59 -24.04 -0.40
CA CYS A 105 -1.28 -24.48 0.08
C CYS A 105 -1.23 -25.98 0.43
N MET A 106 -2.37 -26.60 0.75
CA MET A 106 -2.43 -28.04 1.06
C MET A 106 -2.32 -28.97 -0.16
N HIS A 107 -1.99 -28.45 -1.36
CA HIS A 107 -1.62 -29.18 -2.59
C HIS A 107 -2.73 -29.94 -3.35
N PHE A 108 -4.00 -29.59 -3.22
CA PHE A 108 -5.09 -30.32 -3.90
C PHE A 108 -6.11 -29.45 -4.66
N GLY A 109 -5.80 -28.19 -4.97
CA GLY A 109 -6.78 -27.29 -5.62
C GLY A 109 -8.06 -27.14 -4.80
N LEU A 110 -7.95 -27.28 -3.47
CA LEU A 110 -9.07 -27.23 -2.54
C LEU A 110 -9.61 -25.81 -2.40
N GLY A 111 -8.80 -24.77 -2.57
CA GLY A 111 -9.29 -23.40 -2.49
C GLY A 111 -10.27 -23.10 -3.63
N SER A 112 -9.96 -23.50 -4.87
CA SER A 112 -10.89 -23.36 -6.00
C SER A 112 -12.16 -24.20 -5.81
N MET A 113 -12.05 -25.39 -5.22
CA MET A 113 -13.22 -26.19 -4.83
C MET A 113 -14.06 -25.48 -3.77
N VAL A 114 -13.45 -25.00 -2.68
CA VAL A 114 -14.19 -24.32 -1.61
C VAL A 114 -14.88 -23.09 -2.14
N LEU A 115 -14.20 -22.27 -2.95
CA LEU A 115 -14.81 -21.15 -3.68
C LEU A 115 -16.04 -21.58 -4.49
N SER A 116 -15.96 -22.71 -5.19
CA SER A 116 -17.09 -23.22 -5.99
C SER A 116 -18.31 -23.64 -5.16
N LEU A 117 -18.11 -23.89 -3.86
CA LEU A 117 -19.12 -24.32 -2.89
C LEU A 117 -19.59 -23.17 -1.98
N LEU A 118 -18.86 -22.04 -1.93
CA LEU A 118 -19.31 -20.84 -1.22
C LEU A 118 -20.66 -20.37 -1.78
N GLY A 119 -21.61 -20.12 -0.90
CA GLY A 119 -22.98 -19.72 -1.27
C GLY A 119 -23.86 -20.84 -1.84
N LYS A 120 -23.38 -22.09 -1.97
CA LYS A 120 -24.18 -23.25 -2.45
C LYS A 120 -24.50 -24.25 -1.34
N ASP A 121 -25.60 -24.98 -1.49
CA ASP A 121 -25.95 -26.14 -0.64
C ASP A 121 -25.06 -27.35 -0.92
N ALA A 122 -23.80 -27.24 -0.49
CA ALA A 122 -22.84 -28.33 -0.50
C ALA A 122 -23.07 -29.26 0.69
N SER A 123 -23.23 -30.55 0.44
CA SER A 123 -23.32 -31.58 1.49
C SER A 123 -21.94 -32.10 1.89
N LEU A 124 -21.80 -32.58 3.14
CA LEU A 124 -20.59 -33.28 3.61
C LEU A 124 -20.21 -34.47 2.71
N LYS A 125 -21.20 -35.12 2.09
CA LYS A 125 -20.99 -36.27 1.20
C LYS A 125 -20.36 -35.85 -0.12
N GLU A 126 -20.74 -34.69 -0.66
CA GLU A 126 -20.12 -34.10 -1.85
C GLU A 126 -18.68 -33.68 -1.55
N ILE A 127 -18.44 -32.99 -0.43
CA ILE A 127 -17.09 -32.57 -0.02
C ILE A 127 -16.18 -33.80 0.19
N LYS A 128 -16.65 -34.83 0.92
CA LYS A 128 -15.91 -36.10 1.08
C LYS A 128 -15.66 -36.80 -0.24
N GLY A 129 -16.64 -36.79 -1.15
CA GLY A 129 -16.54 -37.41 -2.47
C GLY A 129 -15.47 -36.77 -3.35
N LEU A 130 -15.13 -35.52 -3.09
CA LEU A 130 -14.09 -34.80 -3.80
C LEU A 130 -12.69 -34.94 -3.17
N LEU A 131 -12.60 -35.40 -1.91
CA LEU A 131 -11.34 -35.71 -1.22
C LEU A 131 -10.87 -37.17 -1.40
N LYS A 132 -11.26 -37.83 -2.50
CA LYS A 132 -11.03 -39.28 -2.74
C LYS A 132 -9.56 -39.75 -2.80
N GLY A 133 -8.59 -38.86 -2.59
CA GLY A 133 -7.15 -39.18 -2.51
C GLY A 133 -6.52 -39.09 -1.11
N PHE A 134 -7.29 -38.70 -0.09
CA PHE A 134 -6.79 -38.57 1.29
C PHE A 134 -7.07 -39.84 2.10
N GLU A 135 -6.24 -40.09 3.13
CA GLU A 135 -6.54 -41.08 4.17
C GLU A 135 -7.94 -40.80 4.75
N THR A 136 -8.75 -41.85 4.92
CA THR A 136 -10.19 -41.74 5.25
C THR A 136 -10.48 -40.94 6.53
N SER A 137 -9.57 -41.00 7.51
CA SER A 137 -9.64 -40.20 8.75
C SER A 137 -9.43 -38.72 8.46
N LYS A 138 -8.31 -38.35 7.81
CA LYS A 138 -7.99 -36.96 7.43
C LYS A 138 -9.02 -36.36 6.47
N ALA A 139 -9.48 -37.14 5.49
CA ALA A 139 -10.53 -36.73 4.57
C ALA A 139 -11.81 -36.34 5.32
N THR A 140 -12.12 -37.03 6.43
CA THR A 140 -13.31 -36.76 7.23
C THR A 140 -13.18 -35.47 8.04
N GLU A 141 -12.03 -35.22 8.65
CA GLU A 141 -11.76 -34.00 9.42
C GLU A 141 -11.66 -32.76 8.53
N ILE A 142 -10.96 -32.86 7.40
CA ILE A 142 -10.86 -31.79 6.41
C ILE A 142 -12.26 -31.47 5.84
N SER A 143 -13.06 -32.50 5.50
CA SER A 143 -14.43 -32.29 5.03
C SER A 143 -15.31 -31.59 6.05
N ALA A 144 -15.18 -31.94 7.34
CA ALA A 144 -15.95 -31.30 8.41
C ALA A 144 -15.56 -29.83 8.59
N THR A 145 -14.27 -29.52 8.47
CA THR A 145 -13.73 -28.16 8.55
C THR A 145 -14.22 -27.32 7.37
N ILE A 146 -14.10 -27.83 6.14
CA ILE A 146 -14.58 -27.17 4.92
C ILE A 146 -16.10 -26.95 4.99
N PHE A 147 -16.88 -27.97 5.38
CA PHE A 147 -18.33 -27.85 5.49
C PHE A 147 -18.77 -26.82 6.52
N SER A 148 -18.10 -26.77 7.67
CA SER A 148 -18.36 -25.76 8.70
C SER A 148 -18.08 -24.36 8.19
N PHE A 149 -16.97 -24.18 7.48
CA PHE A 149 -16.62 -22.92 6.85
C PHE A 149 -17.64 -22.49 5.79
N VAL A 150 -18.03 -23.38 4.87
CA VAL A 150 -19.07 -23.11 3.86
C VAL A 150 -20.39 -22.69 4.54
N ASN A 151 -20.80 -23.34 5.62
CA ASN A 151 -22.01 -22.97 6.35
C ASN A 151 -21.91 -21.61 7.06
N ILE A 152 -20.73 -21.22 7.53
CA ILE A 152 -20.52 -19.89 8.12
C ILE A 152 -20.55 -18.83 7.04
N SER A 153 -19.93 -19.09 5.88
CA SER A 153 -19.94 -18.15 4.75
C SER A 153 -21.36 -17.87 4.22
N LYS A 154 -22.32 -18.78 4.46
CA LYS A 154 -23.74 -18.58 4.15
C LYS A 154 -24.49 -17.72 5.16
N ARG A 155 -24.02 -17.61 6.40
CA ARG A 155 -24.65 -16.71 7.37
C ARG A 155 -24.41 -15.30 6.85
N SER A 156 -25.49 -14.59 6.53
CA SER A 156 -25.36 -13.24 5.95
C SER A 156 -24.67 -12.30 6.94
N GLU A 157 -24.06 -11.23 6.43
CA GLU A 157 -23.47 -10.16 7.23
C GLU A 157 -24.40 -9.64 8.33
N LYS A 158 -25.72 -9.67 8.11
CA LYS A 158 -26.73 -9.23 9.08
C LYS A 158 -26.86 -10.13 10.31
N THR A 159 -26.32 -11.35 10.27
CA THR A 159 -26.35 -12.30 11.40
C THR A 159 -24.97 -12.63 11.96
N PHE A 160 -23.89 -12.03 11.45
CA PHE A 160 -22.54 -12.18 12.01
C PHE A 160 -22.46 -11.46 13.36
N LYS A 161 -22.64 -12.22 14.46
CA LYS A 161 -22.69 -11.71 15.83
C LYS A 161 -21.27 -11.55 16.39
N GLY A 162 -20.49 -10.64 15.80
CA GLY A 162 -19.24 -10.13 16.34
C GLY A 162 -18.22 -11.21 16.74
N ALA A 163 -17.58 -11.03 17.90
CA ALA A 163 -16.42 -11.80 18.35
C ALA A 163 -16.65 -13.33 18.50
N GLN A 164 -17.89 -13.80 18.70
CA GLN A 164 -18.17 -15.23 18.85
C GLN A 164 -18.07 -16.00 17.51
N ASP A 165 -18.62 -15.43 16.44
CA ASP A 165 -18.48 -16.01 15.10
C ASP A 165 -17.02 -15.92 14.63
N PHE A 166 -16.31 -14.84 14.99
CA PHE A 166 -14.88 -14.73 14.72
C PHE A 166 -14.02 -15.75 15.47
N ASN A 167 -14.27 -15.98 16.77
CA ASN A 167 -13.57 -17.02 17.53
C ASN A 167 -13.82 -18.41 16.95
N SER A 168 -15.03 -18.66 16.46
CA SER A 168 -15.36 -19.90 15.76
C SER A 168 -14.51 -20.02 14.48
N LEU A 169 -14.45 -18.97 13.66
CA LEU A 169 -13.58 -18.88 12.48
C LEU A 169 -12.09 -19.08 12.81
N LEU A 170 -11.59 -18.46 13.88
CA LEU A 170 -10.22 -18.69 14.35
C LEU A 170 -9.96 -20.14 14.72
N ASN A 171 -10.92 -20.81 15.35
CA ASN A 171 -10.79 -22.23 15.68
C ASN A 171 -10.78 -23.10 14.42
N TYR A 172 -11.54 -22.74 13.39
CA TYR A 172 -11.46 -23.42 12.08
C TYR A 172 -10.12 -23.18 11.40
N LEU A 173 -9.62 -21.94 11.41
CA LEU A 173 -8.29 -21.61 10.90
C LEU A 173 -7.21 -22.42 11.61
N LYS A 174 -7.28 -22.53 12.94
CA LYS A 174 -6.38 -23.40 13.72
C LYS A 174 -6.50 -24.86 13.29
N GLY A 175 -7.71 -25.39 13.12
CA GLY A 175 -7.92 -26.73 12.59
C GLY A 175 -7.26 -26.92 11.21
N VAL A 176 -7.41 -25.95 10.29
CA VAL A 176 -6.73 -26.00 8.98
C VAL A 176 -5.22 -25.99 9.13
N THR A 177 -4.66 -25.22 10.06
CA THR A 177 -3.21 -25.18 10.29
C THR A 177 -2.63 -26.54 10.72
N GLU A 178 -3.41 -27.40 11.37
CA GLU A 178 -2.97 -28.77 11.73
C GLU A 178 -2.80 -29.67 10.50
N PHE A 179 -3.50 -29.39 9.41
CA PHE A 179 -3.40 -30.13 8.15
C PHE A 179 -2.39 -29.51 7.17
N MET A 180 -1.85 -28.34 7.49
CA MET A 180 -0.81 -27.74 6.66
C MET A 180 0.46 -28.58 6.68
N PRO A 181 1.27 -28.55 5.61
CA PRO A 181 2.54 -29.26 5.60
C PRO A 181 3.40 -28.86 6.81
N ASN A 182 3.90 -29.82 7.60
CA ASN A 182 4.73 -29.58 8.79
C ASN A 182 5.95 -28.68 8.55
N ARG A 183 6.35 -28.49 7.29
CA ARG A 183 7.38 -27.53 6.91
C ARG A 183 6.96 -26.07 7.14
N ILE A 184 5.68 -25.73 7.04
CA ILE A 184 5.19 -24.35 7.20
C ILE A 184 5.18 -24.00 8.68
N LYS A 185 6.03 -23.05 9.05
CA LYS A 185 6.16 -22.55 10.42
C LYS A 185 5.47 -21.20 10.63
N THR A 186 5.29 -20.43 9.55
CA THR A 186 4.69 -19.11 9.60
C THR A 186 3.71 -18.89 8.46
N ILE A 187 2.52 -18.36 8.78
CA ILE A 187 1.59 -17.78 7.82
C ILE A 187 1.76 -16.26 7.87
N MET A 188 2.30 -15.68 6.81
CA MET A 188 2.64 -14.27 6.75
C MET A 188 1.56 -13.50 5.96
N LEU A 189 0.80 -12.67 6.66
CA LEU A 189 -0.22 -11.82 6.07
C LEU A 189 0.41 -10.48 5.67
N LEU A 190 0.32 -10.13 4.40
CA LEU A 190 0.81 -8.87 3.85
C LEU A 190 -0.40 -8.00 3.52
N ILE A 191 -0.55 -6.89 4.25
CA ILE A 191 -1.64 -5.93 4.07
C ILE A 191 -1.06 -4.69 3.43
N ASP A 192 -1.50 -4.35 2.22
CA ASP A 192 -1.26 -3.03 1.63
C ASP A 192 -2.43 -2.10 1.95
N GLU A 193 -2.18 -0.79 1.96
CA GLU A 193 -3.18 0.25 2.30
C GLU A 193 -3.90 0.00 3.65
N GLY A 194 -3.11 -0.20 4.70
CA GLY A 194 -3.58 -0.49 6.06
C GLY A 194 -4.55 0.54 6.66
N GLU A 195 -4.67 1.73 6.07
CA GLU A 195 -5.64 2.75 6.45
C GLU A 195 -7.09 2.28 6.31
N TYR A 196 -7.40 1.37 5.39
CA TYR A 196 -8.76 0.84 5.27
C TYR A 196 -9.16 0.01 6.48
N VAL A 197 -8.18 -0.58 7.18
CA VAL A 197 -8.43 -1.31 8.42
C VAL A 197 -8.73 -0.34 9.58
N ALA A 198 -8.41 0.95 9.46
CA ALA A 198 -8.47 1.94 10.55
C ALA A 198 -9.67 2.93 10.48
N LYS A 199 -10.82 2.53 9.92
CA LYS A 199 -12.03 3.39 9.83
C LYS A 199 -13.06 3.07 10.94
N ASP A 200 -13.88 4.03 11.36
CA ASP A 200 -14.78 3.90 12.54
C ASP A 200 -15.71 2.65 12.56
N ASN A 201 -16.09 2.11 11.40
CA ASN A 201 -16.90 0.87 11.31
C ASN A 201 -16.08 -0.43 11.46
N SER A 202 -14.76 -0.34 11.58
CA SER A 202 -13.83 -1.47 11.59
C SER A 202 -13.33 -1.86 12.99
N ALA A 203 -13.82 -1.27 14.07
CA ALA A 203 -13.38 -1.63 15.43
C ALA A 203 -13.48 -3.15 15.69
N ASN A 204 -14.60 -3.76 15.26
CA ASN A 204 -14.79 -5.21 15.33
C ASN A 204 -13.80 -5.98 14.44
N LEU A 205 -13.48 -5.45 13.25
CA LEU A 205 -12.46 -6.02 12.36
C LEU A 205 -11.07 -5.92 12.98
N LEU A 206 -10.70 -4.79 13.57
CA LEU A 206 -9.41 -4.58 14.22
C LEU A 206 -9.20 -5.47 15.44
N GLN A 207 -10.23 -5.63 16.28
CA GLN A 207 -10.18 -6.56 17.42
C GLN A 207 -10.05 -8.01 16.95
N SER A 208 -10.79 -8.36 15.90
CA SER A 208 -10.71 -9.68 15.27
C SER A 208 -9.32 -9.94 14.68
N MET A 209 -8.80 -9.01 13.89
CA MET A 209 -7.44 -9.03 13.34
C MET A 209 -6.38 -9.12 14.44
N ARG A 210 -6.52 -8.35 15.53
CA ARG A 210 -5.62 -8.44 16.69
C ARG A 210 -5.50 -9.87 17.24
N LEU A 211 -6.62 -10.57 17.43
CA LEU A 211 -6.60 -11.95 17.93
C LEU A 211 -5.87 -12.89 16.96
N LEU A 212 -6.09 -12.72 15.65
CA LEU A 212 -5.37 -13.47 14.63
C LEU A 212 -3.86 -13.21 14.70
N PHE A 213 -3.46 -11.95 14.87
CA PHE A 213 -2.05 -11.51 14.83
C PHE A 213 -1.24 -11.92 16.06
N GLN A 214 -1.92 -12.33 17.14
CA GLN A 214 -1.32 -12.89 18.35
C GLN A 214 -1.27 -14.42 18.32
N THR A 215 -1.96 -15.05 17.38
CA THR A 215 -2.15 -16.51 17.35
C THR A 215 -1.09 -17.19 16.49
N SER A 216 -0.56 -18.31 16.96
CA SER A 216 0.32 -19.17 16.15
C SER A 216 -0.46 -19.95 15.09
N PRO A 217 0.03 -20.04 13.84
CA PRO A 217 1.35 -19.64 13.30
C PRO A 217 1.37 -18.29 12.53
N PHE A 218 0.46 -17.35 12.84
CA PHE A 218 0.29 -16.13 12.04
C PHE A 218 1.33 -15.04 12.36
N MET A 219 1.60 -14.20 11.36
CA MET A 219 2.46 -13.01 11.41
C MET A 219 1.93 -11.97 10.42
N VAL A 220 2.02 -10.69 10.73
CA VAL A 220 1.51 -9.61 9.87
C VAL A 220 2.55 -8.58 9.52
N ILE A 221 2.55 -8.18 8.25
CA ILE A 221 3.27 -7.02 7.76
C ILE A 221 2.25 -6.08 7.11
N ILE A 222 2.13 -4.86 7.64
CA ILE A 222 1.18 -3.86 7.17
C ILE A 222 1.91 -2.66 6.56
N ALA A 223 1.47 -2.21 5.39
CA ALA A 223 1.93 -0.97 4.78
C ALA A 223 0.88 0.13 4.94
N GLY A 224 1.30 1.35 5.25
CA GLY A 224 0.40 2.49 5.36
C GLY A 224 1.12 3.82 5.56
N SER A 225 0.36 4.85 5.90
CA SER A 225 0.82 6.21 6.12
C SER A 225 1.53 6.35 7.47
N PRO A 226 2.33 7.42 7.65
CA PRO A 226 3.04 7.65 8.92
C PRO A 226 2.13 7.72 10.15
N VAL A 227 0.87 8.14 9.98
CA VAL A 227 -0.14 8.29 11.05
C VAL A 227 -0.99 7.03 11.27
N LEU A 228 -0.69 5.93 10.57
CA LEU A 228 -1.47 4.69 10.63
C LEU A 228 -1.67 4.22 12.08
N PHE A 229 -0.61 4.20 12.89
CA PHE A 229 -0.69 3.70 14.26
C PHE A 229 -1.44 4.63 15.20
N ASP A 230 -1.42 5.94 14.96
CA ASP A 230 -2.22 6.88 15.73
C ASP A 230 -3.72 6.62 15.50
N LYS A 231 -4.10 6.36 14.24
CA LYS A 231 -5.48 5.99 13.84
C LYS A 231 -5.90 4.62 14.38
N LEU A 232 -5.01 3.64 14.33
CA LEU A 232 -5.29 2.31 14.88
C LEU A 232 -5.43 2.36 16.41
N ALA A 233 -4.56 3.11 17.09
CA ALA A 233 -4.59 3.24 18.54
C ALA A 233 -5.81 4.02 19.05
N SER A 234 -6.36 4.96 18.26
CA SER A 234 -7.62 5.62 18.63
C SER A 234 -8.83 4.69 18.63
N ILE A 235 -8.77 3.58 17.88
CA ILE A 235 -9.82 2.57 17.82
C ILE A 235 -9.54 1.44 18.83
N GLU A 236 -8.33 0.88 18.82
CA GLU A 236 -7.90 -0.20 19.70
C GLU A 236 -6.48 0.10 20.24
N PRO A 237 -6.35 0.68 21.44
CA PRO A 237 -5.07 1.19 21.96
C PRO A 237 -3.96 0.13 22.04
N SER A 238 -4.34 -1.12 22.23
CA SER A 238 -3.40 -2.24 22.35
C SER A 238 -2.82 -2.69 21.00
N PHE A 239 -3.39 -2.25 19.87
CA PHE A 239 -2.97 -2.67 18.54
C PHE A 239 -1.55 -2.21 18.21
N GLY A 240 -1.17 -1.02 18.68
CA GLY A 240 0.19 -0.49 18.50
C GLY A 240 1.27 -1.39 19.11
N ASN A 241 0.95 -2.13 20.19
CA ASN A 241 1.87 -3.06 20.84
C ASN A 241 2.12 -4.32 20.01
N LEU A 242 1.26 -4.63 19.03
CA LEU A 242 1.48 -5.74 18.11
C LEU A 242 2.64 -5.46 17.16
N PHE A 243 2.96 -4.19 16.92
CA PHE A 243 3.99 -3.72 16.00
C PHE A 243 5.03 -2.89 16.77
N PRO A 244 6.03 -3.54 17.38
CA PRO A 244 7.08 -2.86 18.12
C PRO A 244 7.76 -1.78 17.27
N GLU A 245 8.17 -0.67 17.89
CA GLU A 245 8.76 0.47 17.17
C GLU A 245 9.99 0.07 16.35
N GLN A 246 10.82 -0.84 16.87
CA GLN A 246 11.95 -1.39 16.16
C GLN A 246 11.58 -2.16 14.90
N ASN A 247 10.32 -2.57 14.72
CA ASN A 247 9.81 -3.25 13.52
C ASN A 247 8.96 -2.34 12.63
N ARG A 248 8.88 -1.05 12.94
CA ARG A 248 8.32 -0.02 12.06
C ARG A 248 9.43 0.48 11.14
N ILE A 249 9.20 0.36 9.84
CA ILE A 249 10.13 0.72 8.77
C ILE A 249 9.59 2.00 8.15
N ILE A 250 10.27 3.12 8.36
CA ILE A 250 9.81 4.44 7.89
C ILE A 250 10.56 4.78 6.61
N LEU A 251 9.84 4.87 5.50
CA LEU A 251 10.42 5.21 4.20
C LEU A 251 10.72 6.70 4.10
N LYS A 252 11.93 7.01 3.67
CA LYS A 252 12.41 8.38 3.47
C LYS A 252 12.21 8.85 2.03
N LEU A 253 12.19 10.17 1.88
CA LEU A 253 12.24 10.84 0.58
C LEU A 253 13.62 10.63 -0.03
N LEU A 254 13.68 10.56 -1.36
CA LEU A 254 14.92 10.45 -2.10
C LEU A 254 15.61 11.80 -2.21
N GLU A 255 16.92 11.81 -2.02
CA GLU A 255 17.77 12.97 -2.26
C GLU A 255 18.29 13.01 -3.70
N ILE A 256 19.07 14.04 -4.03
CA ILE A 256 19.54 14.24 -5.41
C ILE A 256 20.40 13.06 -5.92
N ASP A 257 21.22 12.49 -5.04
CA ASP A 257 22.08 11.36 -5.39
C ASP A 257 21.26 10.08 -5.61
N ASP A 258 20.19 9.89 -4.85
CA ASP A 258 19.25 8.79 -5.05
C ASP A 258 18.48 8.94 -6.36
N ILE A 259 18.05 10.16 -6.70
CA ILE A 259 17.41 10.44 -8.00
C ILE A 259 18.34 10.08 -9.14
N LYS A 260 19.61 10.46 -9.03
CA LYS A 260 20.65 10.13 -10.00
C LYS A 260 20.80 8.61 -10.13
N GLN A 261 20.88 7.88 -9.01
CA GLN A 261 20.93 6.42 -9.03
C GLN A 261 19.67 5.78 -9.63
N LEU A 262 18.48 6.30 -9.32
CA LEU A 262 17.21 5.83 -9.85
C LEU A 262 17.19 5.96 -11.36
N ILE A 263 17.56 7.12 -11.89
CA ILE A 263 17.63 7.36 -13.33
C ILE A 263 18.66 6.44 -13.99
N ILE A 264 19.85 6.30 -13.43
CA ILE A 264 20.88 5.39 -13.94
C ILE A 264 20.35 3.96 -14.02
N LYS A 265 19.81 3.42 -12.91
CA LYS A 265 19.30 2.04 -12.85
C LYS A 265 18.21 1.77 -13.89
N ARG A 266 17.36 2.75 -14.18
CA ARG A 266 16.31 2.64 -15.21
C ARG A 266 16.90 2.70 -16.62
N LEU A 267 17.80 3.65 -16.88
CA LEU A 267 18.48 3.78 -18.18
C LEU A 267 19.33 2.55 -18.52
N ASP A 268 20.00 1.96 -17.53
CA ASP A 268 20.85 0.79 -17.69
C ASP A 268 20.08 -0.47 -18.13
N LEU A 269 18.75 -0.51 -17.97
CA LEU A 269 17.90 -1.59 -18.49
C LEU A 269 17.88 -1.64 -20.03
N ILE A 270 18.05 -0.49 -20.66
CA ILE A 270 17.84 -0.32 -22.10
C ILE A 270 19.11 0.10 -22.83
N LYS A 271 20.13 0.58 -22.11
CA LYS A 271 21.40 1.03 -22.69
C LYS A 271 22.52 0.02 -22.50
N LYS A 272 23.16 -0.36 -23.60
CA LYS A 272 24.40 -1.15 -23.58
C LYS A 272 25.65 -0.26 -23.55
N ASP A 273 25.62 0.91 -24.19
CA ASP A 273 26.82 1.71 -24.49
C ASP A 273 27.08 2.86 -23.50
N LEU A 274 26.14 3.16 -22.59
CA LEU A 274 26.19 4.32 -21.68
C LEU A 274 25.81 3.93 -20.24
N LYS A 275 26.26 2.75 -19.80
CA LYS A 275 25.97 2.25 -18.45
C LYS A 275 26.51 3.17 -17.37
N GLY A 276 25.76 3.32 -16.29
CA GLY A 276 26.18 4.13 -15.14
C GLY A 276 26.08 5.65 -15.37
N THR A 277 25.43 6.09 -16.46
CA THR A 277 25.31 7.52 -16.79
C THR A 277 23.86 7.99 -16.71
N ILE A 278 23.67 9.27 -16.43
CA ILE A 278 22.35 9.92 -16.47
C ILE A 278 21.96 10.38 -17.87
N ALA A 279 22.87 10.34 -18.84
CA ALA A 279 22.59 10.81 -20.19
C ALA A 279 21.35 10.10 -20.75
N PRO A 280 20.40 10.79 -21.41
CA PRO A 280 20.52 12.17 -21.89
C PRO A 280 20.04 13.24 -20.89
N PHE A 281 19.80 12.90 -19.62
CA PHE A 281 19.51 13.90 -18.58
C PHE A 281 20.75 14.75 -18.24
N THR A 282 20.49 15.97 -17.82
CA THR A 282 21.49 16.94 -17.35
C THR A 282 21.36 17.05 -15.82
N ASP A 283 22.42 17.41 -15.11
CA ASP A 283 22.32 17.59 -13.65
C ASP A 283 21.28 18.68 -13.28
N ASP A 284 21.14 19.72 -14.10
CA ASP A 284 20.12 20.75 -13.90
C ASP A 284 18.69 20.23 -14.07
N SER A 285 18.44 19.28 -14.98
CA SER A 285 17.13 18.65 -15.06
C SER A 285 16.83 17.78 -13.85
N LEU A 286 17.85 17.14 -13.25
CA LEU A 286 17.67 16.39 -12.00
C LEU A 286 17.30 17.29 -10.82
N ARG A 287 17.90 18.49 -10.74
CA ARG A 287 17.54 19.48 -9.72
C ARG A 287 16.09 19.93 -9.84
N VAL A 288 15.63 20.18 -11.06
CA VAL A 288 14.21 20.51 -11.32
C VAL A 288 13.30 19.34 -10.95
N ILE A 289 13.68 18.10 -11.29
CA ILE A 289 12.92 16.91 -10.91
C ILE A 289 12.84 16.80 -9.39
N LEU A 290 13.95 16.99 -8.66
CA LEU A 290 13.97 16.98 -7.19
C LEU A 290 13.04 18.05 -6.61
N GLU A 291 13.15 19.29 -7.10
CA GLU A 291 12.33 20.43 -6.65
C GLU A 291 10.84 20.13 -6.74
N TYR A 292 10.36 19.66 -7.90
CA TYR A 292 8.94 19.41 -8.13
C TYR A 292 8.44 18.06 -7.59
N SER A 293 9.31 17.06 -7.48
CA SER A 293 8.94 15.76 -6.90
C SER A 293 9.02 15.75 -5.37
N ALA A 294 9.76 16.69 -4.77
CA ALA A 294 10.17 16.69 -3.37
C ALA A 294 10.75 15.34 -2.91
N GLY A 295 11.46 14.64 -3.82
CA GLY A 295 12.06 13.33 -3.53
C GLY A 295 11.08 12.15 -3.55
N ASN A 296 9.84 12.34 -3.99
CA ASN A 296 8.87 11.24 -4.11
C ASN A 296 9.22 10.33 -5.32
N PRO A 297 9.52 9.03 -5.11
CA PRO A 297 9.91 8.11 -6.19
C PRO A 297 8.93 8.05 -7.35
N ARG A 298 7.62 7.97 -7.05
CA ARG A 298 6.58 7.94 -8.08
C ARG A 298 6.61 9.20 -8.94
N TYR A 299 6.78 10.36 -8.32
CA TYR A 299 6.81 11.64 -9.06
C TYR A 299 8.07 11.75 -9.91
N ILE A 300 9.22 11.34 -9.38
CA ILE A 300 10.48 11.28 -10.12
C ILE A 300 10.31 10.44 -11.40
N ILE A 301 9.71 9.25 -11.29
CA ILE A 301 9.47 8.35 -12.43
C ILE A 301 8.55 9.00 -13.47
N ARG A 302 7.39 9.52 -13.04
CA ARG A 302 6.41 10.15 -13.95
C ARG A 302 6.97 11.39 -14.65
N ILE A 303 7.67 12.25 -13.91
CA ILE A 303 8.29 13.45 -14.47
C ILE A 303 9.39 13.06 -15.45
N SER A 304 10.23 12.07 -15.13
CA SER A 304 11.30 11.61 -16.01
C SER A 304 10.76 11.04 -17.32
N SER A 305 9.73 10.19 -17.25
CA SER A 305 9.00 9.67 -18.42
C SER A 305 8.50 10.78 -19.33
N LEU A 306 7.74 11.74 -18.80
CA LEU A 306 7.22 12.84 -19.60
C LEU A 306 8.31 13.80 -20.10
N SER A 307 9.41 13.95 -19.36
CA SER A 307 10.57 14.74 -19.79
C SER A 307 11.23 14.15 -21.04
N ILE A 308 11.28 12.82 -21.17
CA ILE A 308 11.77 12.15 -22.37
C ILE A 308 10.87 12.50 -23.57
N LEU A 309 9.55 12.39 -23.40
CA LEU A 309 8.58 12.70 -24.46
C LEU A 309 8.69 14.15 -24.93
N LYS A 310 8.89 15.09 -24.00
CA LYS A 310 9.05 16.52 -24.30
C LYS A 310 10.40 16.85 -24.97
N ALA A 311 11.38 15.96 -24.90
CA ALA A 311 12.74 16.19 -25.39
C ALA A 311 13.15 15.30 -26.57
N LEU A 312 12.24 14.52 -27.18
CA LEU A 312 12.57 13.50 -28.21
C LEU A 312 13.47 14.01 -29.34
N GLU A 313 13.25 15.25 -29.80
CA GLU A 313 14.01 15.88 -30.89
C GLU A 313 15.21 16.70 -30.43
N ALA A 314 15.38 16.88 -29.11
CA ALA A 314 16.51 17.57 -28.51
C ALA A 314 17.71 16.63 -28.34
N GLU A 315 18.88 17.19 -28.08
CA GLU A 315 20.10 16.42 -27.82
C GLU A 315 20.15 15.91 -26.37
N GLN A 316 19.56 16.66 -25.44
CA GLN A 316 19.56 16.38 -24.01
C GLN A 316 18.25 16.81 -23.35
N ILE A 317 17.94 16.19 -22.21
CA ILE A 317 16.83 16.55 -21.34
C ILE A 317 17.31 17.66 -20.39
N THR A 318 17.09 18.90 -20.81
CA THR A 318 17.37 20.13 -20.05
C THR A 318 16.35 20.40 -18.94
N SER A 319 16.67 21.38 -18.09
CA SER A 319 15.78 21.89 -17.03
C SER A 319 14.44 22.41 -17.58
N GLU A 320 14.40 22.95 -18.80
CA GLU A 320 13.16 23.43 -19.41
C GLU A 320 12.19 22.27 -19.71
N HIS A 321 12.68 21.17 -20.29
CA HIS A 321 11.87 19.98 -20.54
C HIS A 321 11.34 19.40 -19.23
N ALA A 322 12.21 19.27 -18.22
CA ALA A 322 11.83 18.78 -16.89
C ALA A 322 10.80 19.68 -16.21
N LYS A 323 10.92 21.01 -16.32
CA LYS A 323 9.98 21.97 -15.74
C LYS A 323 8.60 21.88 -16.39
N LYS A 324 8.55 21.78 -17.73
CA LYS A 324 7.30 21.57 -18.48
C LYS A 324 6.62 20.26 -18.07
N ALA A 325 7.39 19.16 -18.05
CA ALA A 325 6.89 17.86 -17.63
C ALA A 325 6.39 17.86 -16.18
N SER A 326 7.14 18.49 -15.27
CA SER A 326 6.78 18.59 -13.85
C SER A 326 5.43 19.29 -13.64
N LYS A 327 5.24 20.45 -14.26
CA LYS A 327 3.97 21.20 -14.18
C LYS A 327 2.79 20.41 -14.72
N GLU A 328 2.98 19.71 -15.84
CA GLU A 328 1.92 18.90 -16.46
C GLU A 328 1.53 17.68 -15.60
N ILE A 329 2.52 16.96 -15.05
CA ILE A 329 2.27 15.83 -14.13
C ILE A 329 1.56 16.31 -12.87
N LEU A 330 2.09 17.35 -12.21
CA LEU A 330 1.52 17.86 -10.97
C LEU A 330 0.11 18.43 -11.18
N SER A 331 -0.13 19.16 -12.28
CA SER A 331 -1.47 19.67 -12.61
C SER A 331 -2.46 18.54 -12.89
N THR A 332 -2.05 17.50 -13.63
CA THR A 332 -2.91 16.33 -13.89
C THR A 332 -3.27 15.62 -12.59
N MET A 333 -2.29 15.36 -11.72
CA MET A 333 -2.50 14.74 -10.42
C MET A 333 -3.36 15.61 -9.49
N GLY A 334 -3.10 16.91 -9.49
CA GLY A 334 -3.88 17.88 -8.73
C GLY A 334 -5.33 17.90 -9.18
N ARG A 335 -5.59 17.83 -10.48
CA ARG A 335 -6.94 17.73 -11.06
C ARG A 335 -7.65 16.47 -10.62
N GLU A 336 -7.01 15.31 -10.75
CA GLU A 336 -7.59 14.02 -10.33
C GLU A 336 -7.94 14.01 -8.85
N ARG A 337 -7.05 14.53 -8.00
CA ARG A 337 -7.31 14.69 -6.56
C ARG A 337 -8.48 15.65 -6.34
N PHE A 338 -8.43 16.83 -6.91
CA PHE A 338 -9.45 17.87 -6.76
C PHE A 338 -10.85 17.37 -7.15
N GLN A 339 -10.96 16.61 -8.24
CA GLN A 339 -12.23 16.06 -8.74
C GLN A 339 -12.87 15.00 -7.81
N ARG A 340 -12.10 14.38 -6.91
CA ARG A 340 -12.63 13.42 -5.94
C ARG A 340 -13.32 14.08 -4.74
N LEU A 341 -13.12 15.38 -4.55
CA LEU A 341 -13.68 16.12 -3.43
C LEU A 341 -15.11 16.60 -3.72
N GLU A 342 -15.89 16.77 -2.66
CA GLU A 342 -17.19 17.43 -2.74
C GLU A 342 -17.03 18.93 -3.07
N SER A 343 -18.06 19.52 -3.68
CA SER A 343 -18.03 20.92 -4.16
C SER A 343 -17.63 21.94 -3.08
N ASN A 344 -18.00 21.70 -1.83
CA ASN A 344 -17.65 22.58 -0.71
C ASN A 344 -16.15 22.56 -0.39
N ASP A 345 -15.52 21.39 -0.43
CA ASP A 345 -14.08 21.25 -0.18
C ASP A 345 -13.26 21.73 -1.37
N GLN A 346 -13.76 21.51 -2.59
CA GLN A 346 -13.21 22.11 -3.80
C GLN A 346 -13.15 23.64 -3.70
N ASN A 347 -14.26 24.28 -3.29
CA ASN A 347 -14.31 25.73 -3.11
C ASN A 347 -13.33 26.21 -2.02
N LEU A 348 -13.24 25.48 -0.90
CA LEU A 348 -12.27 25.77 0.16
C LEU A 348 -10.83 25.75 -0.36
N LEU A 349 -10.44 24.73 -1.14
CA LEU A 349 -9.10 24.66 -1.71
C LEU A 349 -8.81 25.80 -2.70
N ILE A 350 -9.78 26.17 -3.55
CA ILE A 350 -9.64 27.32 -4.46
C ILE A 350 -9.39 28.61 -3.67
N LYS A 351 -10.13 28.83 -2.57
CA LYS A 351 -9.92 30.00 -1.70
C LYS A 351 -8.53 30.00 -1.06
N ILE A 352 -8.06 28.85 -0.58
CA ILE A 352 -6.70 28.71 -0.03
C ILE A 352 -5.65 29.09 -1.09
N GLY A 353 -5.81 28.62 -2.33
CA GLY A 353 -4.90 28.94 -3.43
C GLY A 353 -4.83 30.44 -3.76
N LYS A 354 -5.95 31.16 -3.61
CA LYS A 354 -6.02 32.61 -3.87
C LYS A 354 -5.46 33.47 -2.75
N MET A 355 -5.43 32.98 -1.51
CA MET A 355 -5.16 33.79 -0.32
C MET A 355 -3.74 33.61 0.27
N THR A 356 -2.86 32.85 -0.40
CA THR A 356 -1.46 32.59 0.00
C THR A 356 -1.28 32.31 1.50
N ALA A 357 -1.51 31.06 1.90
CA ALA A 357 -1.40 30.59 3.29
C ALA A 357 -2.37 31.24 4.31
N PRO A 358 -3.69 31.27 4.03
CA PRO A 358 -4.67 31.88 4.93
C PRO A 358 -4.83 31.10 6.25
N SER A 359 -5.20 31.83 7.29
CA SER A 359 -5.60 31.28 8.60
C SER A 359 -7.04 30.79 8.62
N VAL A 360 -7.38 29.97 9.62
CA VAL A 360 -8.75 29.47 9.86
C VAL A 360 -9.77 30.63 9.92
N THR A 361 -9.44 31.71 10.64
CA THR A 361 -10.29 32.89 10.80
C THR A 361 -10.51 33.63 9.47
N GLU A 362 -9.49 33.71 8.62
CA GLU A 362 -9.60 34.34 7.30
C GLU A 362 -10.47 33.52 6.36
N LEU A 363 -10.28 32.20 6.35
CA LEU A 363 -11.10 31.27 5.57
C LEU A 363 -12.56 31.26 6.02
N ALA A 364 -12.81 31.28 7.34
CA ALA A 364 -14.14 31.35 7.92
C ALA A 364 -14.89 32.61 7.47
N ARG A 365 -14.21 33.77 7.49
CA ARG A 365 -14.76 35.05 7.00
C ARG A 365 -15.06 35.00 5.51
N GLU A 366 -14.12 34.52 4.70
CA GLU A 366 -14.23 34.50 3.23
C GLU A 366 -15.33 33.54 2.75
N LEU A 367 -15.52 32.41 3.44
CA LEU A 367 -16.52 31.40 3.09
C LEU A 367 -17.86 31.59 3.82
N SER A 368 -17.97 32.58 4.72
CA SER A 368 -19.14 32.79 5.57
C SER A 368 -19.54 31.54 6.35
N LEU A 369 -18.54 30.82 6.89
CA LEU A 369 -18.70 29.63 7.72
C LEU A 369 -18.11 29.87 9.11
N ASP A 370 -18.52 29.08 10.10
CA ASP A 370 -17.90 29.14 11.42
C ASP A 370 -16.50 28.51 11.43
N GLU A 371 -15.63 28.99 12.33
CA GLU A 371 -14.24 28.52 12.44
C GLU A 371 -14.13 27.04 12.81
N ALA A 372 -15.11 26.46 13.51
CA ALA A 372 -15.09 25.06 13.88
C ALA A 372 -15.35 24.16 12.66
N THR A 373 -16.29 24.55 11.78
CA THR A 373 -16.55 23.89 10.50
C THR A 373 -15.32 23.95 9.59
N ILE A 374 -14.67 25.11 9.46
CA ILE A 374 -13.44 25.24 8.67
C ILE A 374 -12.32 24.38 9.27
N SER A 375 -12.13 24.43 10.59
CA SER A 375 -11.11 23.62 11.26
C SER A 375 -11.30 22.13 11.03
N ARG A 376 -12.55 21.64 11.12
CA ARG A 376 -12.89 20.24 10.85
C ARG A 376 -12.58 19.85 9.41
N ARG A 377 -12.99 20.67 8.43
CA ARG A 377 -12.71 20.42 7.00
C ARG A 377 -11.22 20.46 6.70
N LEU A 378 -10.48 21.41 7.26
CA LEU A 378 -9.02 21.49 7.09
C LEU A 378 -8.31 20.28 7.69
N ASN A 379 -8.73 19.79 8.86
CA ASN A 379 -8.19 18.55 9.42
C ASN A 379 -8.42 17.36 8.47
N GLN A 380 -9.64 17.22 7.94
CA GLN A 380 -9.96 16.16 7.00
C GLN A 380 -9.14 16.27 5.71
N LEU A 381 -9.01 17.47 5.14
CA LEU A 381 -8.21 17.70 3.93
C LEU A 381 -6.71 17.50 4.19
N GLU A 382 -6.23 17.77 5.40
CA GLU A 382 -4.86 17.51 5.82
C GLU A 382 -4.58 16.02 5.94
N GLU A 383 -5.50 15.27 6.55
CA GLU A 383 -5.43 13.80 6.61
C GLU A 383 -5.45 13.16 5.22
N LEU A 384 -6.22 13.73 4.30
CA LEU A 384 -6.30 13.27 2.93
C LEU A 384 -5.13 13.77 2.05
N GLY A 385 -4.22 14.60 2.59
CA GLY A 385 -3.02 15.07 1.91
C GLY A 385 -3.27 16.11 0.81
N TYR A 386 -4.31 16.94 0.97
CA TYR A 386 -4.59 18.09 0.10
C TYR A 386 -3.98 19.39 0.61
N VAL A 387 -3.90 19.53 1.93
CA VAL A 387 -3.32 20.69 2.61
C VAL A 387 -2.36 20.22 3.70
N ARG A 388 -1.43 21.09 4.05
CA ARG A 388 -0.65 21.00 5.27
C ARG A 388 -0.92 22.22 6.13
N SER A 389 -1.06 22.01 7.42
CA SER A 389 -1.17 23.11 8.36
C SER A 389 0.19 23.41 8.97
N THR A 390 0.55 24.69 9.03
CA THR A 390 1.68 25.14 9.83
C THR A 390 1.25 26.25 10.79
N ARG A 391 2.09 26.57 11.76
CA ARG A 391 1.88 27.69 12.67
C ARG A 391 2.66 28.89 12.20
N ASP A 392 1.97 30.00 12.04
CA ASP A 392 2.56 31.33 11.93
C ASP A 392 2.23 32.12 13.19
N GLY A 393 3.20 32.19 14.11
CA GLY A 393 3.00 32.69 15.47
C GLY A 393 1.93 31.89 16.23
N ARG A 394 0.81 32.53 16.56
CA ARG A 394 -0.34 31.91 17.25
C ARG A 394 -1.41 31.38 16.31
N LYS A 395 -1.32 31.67 15.00
CA LYS A 395 -2.33 31.30 14.01
C LYS A 395 -1.94 30.01 13.30
N ARG A 396 -2.93 29.15 13.07
CA ARG A 396 -2.80 28.01 12.15
C ARG A 396 -3.10 28.49 10.75
N ILE A 397 -2.15 28.31 9.83
CA ILE A 397 -2.27 28.65 8.41
C ILE A 397 -2.30 27.38 7.55
N ALA A 398 -3.10 27.41 6.49
CA ALA A 398 -3.30 26.28 5.58
C ALA A 398 -2.54 26.50 4.27
N ILE A 399 -1.71 25.52 3.89
CA ILE A 399 -0.91 25.56 2.65
C ILE A 399 -1.32 24.37 1.77
N LEU A 400 -1.58 24.60 0.49
CA LEU A 400 -1.88 23.53 -0.47
C LEU A 400 -0.65 22.63 -0.67
N GLU A 401 -0.88 21.32 -0.77
CA GLU A 401 0.13 20.37 -1.23
C GLU A 401 0.42 20.57 -2.73
N GLU A 402 1.68 20.38 -3.15
CA GLU A 402 2.19 20.82 -4.46
C GLU A 402 1.37 20.37 -5.69
N PRO A 403 0.88 19.11 -5.80
CA PRO A 403 0.01 18.73 -6.92
C PRO A 403 -1.26 19.57 -7.01
N VAL A 404 -1.94 19.76 -5.88
CA VAL A 404 -3.21 20.51 -5.79
C VAL A 404 -2.96 21.99 -6.04
N LYS A 405 -1.88 22.54 -5.47
CA LYS A 405 -1.42 23.91 -5.71
C LYS A 405 -1.18 24.18 -7.19
N THR A 406 -0.37 23.34 -7.84
CA THR A 406 -0.03 23.48 -9.27
C THR A 406 -1.28 23.41 -10.16
N PHE A 407 -2.24 22.55 -9.83
CA PHE A 407 -3.51 22.50 -10.55
C PHE A 407 -4.34 23.77 -10.34
N ILE A 408 -4.50 24.23 -9.10
CA ILE A 408 -5.31 25.42 -8.81
C ILE A 408 -4.70 26.65 -9.49
N GLU A 409 -3.39 26.83 -9.44
CA GLU A 409 -2.66 27.89 -10.17
C GLU A 409 -2.84 27.82 -11.70
N SER A 410 -3.23 26.67 -12.25
CA SER A 410 -3.49 26.51 -13.70
C SER A 410 -4.92 26.86 -14.11
N ILE A 411 -5.85 26.99 -13.16
CA ILE A 411 -7.28 27.31 -13.41
C ILE A 411 -7.72 28.66 -12.82
N THR A 412 -6.85 29.31 -12.06
CA THR A 412 -7.03 30.67 -11.51
C THR A 412 -6.12 31.64 -12.22
#